data_AF-A0A1I3HLG8-F1
#
_entry.id   AF-A0A1I3HLG8-F1
#
_cell.length_a   1.000
_cell.length_b   1.000
_cell.length_c   1.000
_cell.angle_alpha   90.00
_cell.angle_beta   90.00
_cell.angle_gamma   90.00
#
_symmetry.space_group_name_H-M   'P 1'
#
loop_
_entity.id
_entity.type
_entity.pdbx_description
1 polymer ?
#
loop_
_entity_poly.entity_id
_entity_poly.type
_entity_poly.pdbx_seq_one_letter_code
_entity_poly.pdbx_strand_id
1 'polypeptide(L)'
;MTGSGATHAWVQVFLPGAGWLDYDPTNMLSAGFDLIPVAIARHPGQAVPLAGSWYGDFGDYLGMSINVAVHKLGEMLDPSEG
;
A
#
# COMPACT_ATOMS: atom_id res chain seq x y z
N MET A 1 13.30 -10.09 -1.08
CA MET A 1 12.40 -8.93 -1.33
C MET A 1 13.11 -7.67 -0.94
N THR A 2 13.31 -6.76 -1.89
CA THR A 2 13.71 -5.38 -1.58
C THR A 2 12.49 -4.62 -1.08
N GLY A 3 12.60 -3.91 0.06
CA GLY A 3 11.50 -3.09 0.60
C GLY A 3 10.65 -3.71 1.73
N SER A 4 11.05 -4.86 2.29
CA SER A 4 10.38 -5.42 3.48
C SER A 4 10.43 -4.42 4.65
N GLY A 5 9.27 -3.88 5.05
CA GLY A 5 9.13 -2.86 6.09
C GLY A 5 9.03 -1.41 5.60
N ALA A 6 9.09 -1.16 4.28
CA ALA A 6 8.86 0.15 3.69
C ALA A 6 7.50 0.21 2.96
N THR A 7 6.95 1.41 2.76
CA THR A 7 5.81 1.60 1.86
C THR A 7 6.21 1.18 0.45
N HIS A 8 5.37 0.38 -0.20
CA HIS A 8 5.61 -0.10 -1.56
C HIS A 8 4.44 0.27 -2.48
N ALA A 9 4.70 0.32 -3.78
CA ALA A 9 3.69 0.61 -4.80
C ALA A 9 3.76 -0.43 -5.93
N TRP A 10 2.60 -0.88 -6.38
CA TRP A 10 2.42 -1.82 -7.48
C TRP A 10 1.22 -1.39 -8.35
N VAL A 11 0.94 -2.15 -9.40
CA VAL A 11 -0.17 -1.85 -10.34
C VAL A 11 -1.22 -2.95 -10.33
N GLN A 12 -2.44 -2.59 -10.70
CA GLN A 12 -3.51 -3.55 -10.99
C GLN A 12 -3.81 -3.56 -12.49
N VAL A 13 -3.95 -4.76 -13.05
CA VAL A 13 -4.29 -4.96 -14.47
C VAL A 13 -5.67 -5.61 -14.54
N PHE A 14 -6.57 -5.02 -15.33
CA PHE A 14 -7.87 -5.62 -15.59
C PHE A 14 -7.76 -6.63 -16.74
N LEU A 15 -8.14 -7.86 -16.47
CA LEU A 15 -8.25 -8.93 -17.46
C LEU A 15 -9.73 -9.30 -17.63
N PRO A 16 -10.29 -9.26 -18.86
CA PRO A 16 -11.66 -9.72 -19.10
C PRO A 16 -11.88 -11.14 -18.56
N GLY A 17 -12.93 -11.33 -17.77
CA GLY A 17 -13.27 -12.60 -17.12
C GLY A 17 -12.60 -12.83 -15.77
N ALA A 18 -11.33 -12.48 -15.61
CA ALA A 18 -10.58 -12.68 -14.35
C ALA A 18 -10.65 -11.47 -13.39
N GLY A 19 -11.05 -10.29 -13.87
CA GLY A 19 -11.17 -9.09 -13.06
C GLY A 19 -9.84 -8.35 -12.89
N TRP A 20 -9.67 -7.66 -11.76
CA TRP A 20 -8.44 -6.93 -11.42
C TRP A 20 -7.42 -7.86 -10.76
N LEU A 21 -6.20 -7.89 -11.29
CA LEU A 21 -5.09 -8.67 -10.74
C LEU A 21 -3.94 -7.74 -10.34
N ASP A 22 -3.37 -7.97 -9.16
CA ASP A 22 -2.18 -7.28 -8.67
C ASP A 22 -0.91 -7.77 -9.39
N TYR A 23 -0.09 -6.81 -9.83
CA TYR A 23 1.19 -7.07 -10.47
C TYR A 23 2.24 -6.07 -9.99
N ASP A 24 3.37 -6.61 -9.53
CA ASP A 24 4.54 -5.83 -9.14
C ASP A 24 5.69 -6.05 -10.14
N PRO A 25 5.91 -5.11 -11.07
CA PRO A 25 6.99 -5.20 -12.04
C PRO A 25 8.39 -5.12 -11.41
N THR A 26 8.50 -4.56 -10.19
CA THR A 26 9.79 -4.40 -9.49
C THR A 26 10.33 -5.73 -9.01
N ASN A 27 9.43 -6.58 -8.50
CA ASN A 27 9.78 -7.89 -7.94
C ASN A 27 9.39 -9.05 -8.87
N MET A 28 8.83 -8.76 -10.05
CA MET A 28 8.26 -9.76 -10.97
C MET A 28 7.22 -10.67 -10.29
N LEU A 29 6.49 -10.12 -9.32
CA LEU A 29 5.48 -10.86 -8.57
C LEU A 29 4.10 -10.59 -9.18
N SER A 30 3.36 -11.65 -9.43
CA SER A 30 1.92 -11.58 -9.73
C SER A 30 1.17 -12.12 -8.52
N ALA A 31 0.21 -11.35 -8.00
CA ALA A 31 -0.61 -11.68 -6.84
C ALA A 31 0.18 -12.10 -5.58
N GLY A 32 0.80 -11.13 -4.91
CA GLY A 32 1.39 -11.35 -3.58
C GLY A 32 0.36 -11.05 -2.47
N PHE A 33 -0.11 -12.08 -1.76
CA PHE A 33 -0.92 -11.91 -0.54
C PHE A 33 -0.15 -11.26 0.63
N ASP A 34 1.15 -11.01 0.44
CA ASP A 34 2.06 -10.45 1.44
C ASP A 34 1.98 -8.91 1.54
N LEU A 35 1.10 -8.26 0.77
CA LEU A 35 0.91 -6.82 0.76
C LEU A 35 -0.51 -6.46 1.20
N ILE A 36 -0.63 -5.43 2.04
CA ILE A 36 -1.92 -4.86 2.44
C ILE A 36 -2.14 -3.58 1.62
N PRO A 37 -3.18 -3.52 0.77
CA PRO A 37 -3.52 -2.28 0.07
C PRO A 37 -3.99 -1.21 1.05
N VAL A 38 -3.32 -0.05 1.06
CA VAL A 38 -3.71 1.11 1.88
C VAL A 38 -4.38 2.22 1.07
N ALA A 39 -4.14 2.26 -0.25
CA ALA A 39 -4.78 3.17 -1.19
C ALA A 39 -4.75 2.56 -2.61
N ILE A 40 -5.78 2.84 -3.42
CA ILE A 40 -5.85 2.46 -4.83
C ILE A 40 -6.27 3.69 -5.62
N ALA A 41 -5.51 4.04 -6.66
CA ALA A 41 -5.81 5.16 -7.53
C ALA A 41 -5.39 4.91 -8.97
N ARG A 42 -6.03 5.62 -9.92
CA ARG A 42 -5.70 5.52 -11.35
C ARG A 42 -4.39 6.22 -11.72
N HIS A 43 -4.05 7.28 -11.00
CA HIS A 43 -2.84 8.05 -11.21
C HIS A 43 -1.94 7.98 -9.96
N PRO A 44 -0.64 7.70 -10.07
CA PRO A 44 0.26 7.57 -8.91
C PRO A 44 0.25 8.79 -7.99
N GLY A 45 0.14 9.99 -8.56
CA GLY A 45 0.05 11.24 -7.81
C GLY A 45 -1.20 11.37 -6.91
N GLN A 46 -2.20 10.49 -7.06
CA GLN A 46 -3.38 10.45 -6.20
C GLN A 46 -3.22 9.47 -5.02
N ALA A 47 -2.16 8.67 -5.01
CA ALA A 47 -1.84 7.71 -3.94
C ALA A 47 -0.58 8.13 -3.16
N VAL A 48 -0.24 9.41 -3.17
CA VAL A 48 0.92 9.94 -2.45
C VAL A 48 0.64 9.85 -0.94
N PRO A 49 1.55 9.23 -0.15
CA PRO A 49 1.31 9.02 1.29
C PRO A 49 1.32 10.31 2.12
N LEU A 50 2.02 11.36 1.65
CA LEU A 50 2.09 12.68 2.27
C LEU A 50 2.24 13.76 1.20
N ALA A 51 1.37 14.77 1.21
CA ALA A 51 1.43 15.92 0.31
C ALA A 51 1.21 17.23 1.08
N GLY A 52 1.89 18.31 0.68
CA GLY A 52 1.76 19.62 1.30
C GLY A 52 2.94 20.53 1.06
N SER A 53 3.02 21.62 1.83
CA SER A 53 4.16 22.53 1.90
C SER A 53 4.51 22.76 3.36
N TRP A 54 5.78 23.02 3.65
CA TRP A 54 6.24 23.41 4.98
C TRP A 54 6.76 24.85 4.93
N TYR A 55 6.73 25.53 6.06
CA TYR A 55 7.27 26.88 6.23
C TYR A 55 8.17 26.91 7.46
N GLY A 56 9.39 27.43 7.32
CA GLY A 56 10.38 27.52 8.38
C GLY A 56 11.79 27.76 7.82
N ASP A 57 12.74 27.99 8.71
CA ASP A 57 14.16 28.13 8.37
C ASP A 57 14.81 26.75 8.15
N PHE A 58 16.00 26.72 7.52
CA PHE A 58 16.73 25.47 7.20
C PHE A 58 16.98 24.56 8.42
N GLY A 59 16.95 25.11 9.64
CA GLY A 59 17.15 24.37 10.89
C GLY A 59 15.88 23.83 11.55
N ASP A 60 14.69 24.14 11.05
CA ASP A 60 13.41 23.85 11.72
C ASP A 60 12.95 22.38 11.56
N TYR A 61 13.72 21.55 10.86
CA TYR A 61 13.41 20.13 10.76
C TYR A 61 13.69 19.43 12.10
N LEU A 62 12.63 19.25 12.89
CA LEU A 62 12.67 18.53 14.17
C LEU A 62 12.71 17.00 14.04
N GLY A 63 12.61 16.47 12.82
CA GLY A 63 12.48 15.03 12.56
C GLY A 63 11.02 14.58 12.42
N MET A 64 10.81 13.47 11.70
CA MET A 64 9.54 12.76 11.63
C MET A 64 9.78 11.27 11.83
N SER A 65 9.06 10.66 12.78
CA SER A 65 9.05 9.22 13.00
C SER A 65 7.65 8.69 12.74
N ILE A 66 7.54 7.66 11.92
CA ILE A 66 6.27 7.01 11.57
C ILE A 66 6.35 5.57 12.06
N ASN A 67 5.38 5.15 12.86
CA ASN A 67 5.21 3.76 13.27
C ASN A 67 3.86 3.25 12.75
N VAL A 68 3.89 2.09 12.10
CA VAL A 68 2.69 1.42 11.59
C VAL A 68 2.58 0.06 12.28
N ALA A 69 1.43 -0.20 12.90
CA ALA A 69 1.11 -1.47 13.55
C ALA A 69 -0.15 -2.07 12.90
N VAL A 70 -0.11 -3.39 12.64
CA VAL A 70 -1.25 -4.14 12.07
C VAL A 70 -1.81 -5.05 13.16
N HIS A 71 -3.12 -4.97 13.39
CA HIS A 71 -3.83 -5.80 14.36
C HIS A 71 -4.97 -6.57 13.68
N LYS A 72 -5.06 -7.88 13.94
CA LYS A 72 -6.22 -8.69 13.52
C LYS A 72 -7.43 -8.30 14.38
N LEU A 73 -8.52 -7.86 13.75
CA LEU A 73 -9.72 -7.37 14.46
C LEU A 73 -10.64 -8.49 15.01
N GLY A 74 -10.42 -9.74 14.63
CA GLY A 74 -11.20 -10.90 15.07
C GLY A 74 -11.09 -12.06 14.07
N GLU A 75 -11.70 -13.21 14.38
CA GLU A 75 -11.97 -14.22 13.37
C GLU A 75 -13.22 -13.80 12.58
N MET A 76 -13.07 -13.61 11.27
CA MET A 76 -14.24 -13.57 10.38
C MET A 76 -14.81 -14.98 10.36
N LEU A 77 -16.04 -15.16 10.81
CA LEU A 77 -16.78 -16.39 10.54
C LEU A 77 -16.93 -16.52 9.02
N ASP A 78 -16.64 -17.70 8.50
CA ASP A 78 -16.82 -18.01 7.08
C ASP A 78 -18.31 -17.82 6.72
N PRO A 79 -18.65 -16.96 5.75
CA PRO A 79 -20.03 -16.78 5.30
C PRO A 79 -20.70 -18.06 4.79
N SER A 80 -19.95 -19.13 4.55
CA SER A 80 -20.44 -20.43 4.09
C SER A 80 -20.81 -21.42 5.20
N GLU A 81 -20.58 -21.10 6.48
CA GLU A 81 -20.98 -21.94 7.63
C GLU A 81 -22.40 -21.64 8.17
N GLY A 82 -23.33 -21.23 7.29
CA GLY A 82 -24.73 -20.90 7.63
C GLY A 82 -25.77 -21.63 6.80
#